data_AF-A0A840I5S3-F1
#
_entry.id   AF-A0A840I5S3-F1
#
_cell.length_a   1.000
_cell.length_b   1.000
_cell.length_c   1.000
_cell.angle_alpha   90.00
_cell.angle_beta   90.00
_cell.angle_gamma   90.00
#
_symmetry.space_group_name_H-M   'P 1'
#
loop_
_entity.id
_entity.type
_entity.pdbx_description
1 polymer ?
#
loop_
_entity_poly.entity_id
_entity_poly.type
_entity_poly.pdbx_seq_one_letter_code
_entity_poly.pdbx_strand_id
1 'polypeptide(L)'
;MTSPIALLLYGLFVLAAIGGIGWLLKRLGHAEAALPTRDAAAALVKEATGAPPQGPPFETENAVLFRTREGACIVRSHGSHTHLRNLVPGDLRRADAQDHKLRLRLRSFEEPVVTLRTEDPEALSRWLAEAGVVPGPLPEALSGGAARR
;
A
#
# COMPACT_ATOMS: atom_id res chain seq x y z
N MET A 1 -1.10 31.41 46.81
CA MET A 1 -0.93 30.01 47.28
C MET A 1 -1.84 29.14 46.44
N THR A 2 -1.28 28.41 45.47
CA THR A 2 -2.06 27.49 44.63
C THR A 2 -2.46 26.27 45.46
N SER A 3 -3.77 26.03 45.57
CA SER A 3 -4.30 24.90 46.35
C SER A 3 -3.80 23.58 45.74
N PRO A 4 -3.32 22.62 46.56
CA PRO A 4 -2.88 21.31 46.08
C PRO A 4 -4.00 20.54 45.35
N ILE A 5 -5.27 20.84 45.70
CA ILE A 5 -6.45 20.30 45.04
C ILE A 5 -6.56 20.84 43.59
N ALA A 6 -6.22 22.10 43.36
CA ALA A 6 -6.24 22.70 42.03
C ALA A 6 -5.17 22.08 41.10
N LEU A 7 -4.00 21.74 41.66
CA LEU A 7 -2.94 21.04 40.93
C LEU A 7 -3.35 19.61 40.53
N LEU A 8 -4.03 18.89 41.41
CA LEU A 8 -4.56 17.55 41.10
C LEU A 8 -5.65 17.58 40.02
N LEU A 9 -6.59 18.51 40.11
CA LEU A 9 -7.65 18.68 39.11
C LEU A 9 -7.07 19.08 37.76
N TYR A 10 -6.05 19.94 37.75
CA TYR A 10 -5.35 20.32 36.54
C TYR A 10 -4.63 19.11 35.90
N GLY A 11 -3.92 18.30 36.69
CA GLY A 11 -3.25 17.09 36.21
C GLY A 11 -4.23 16.07 35.61
N LEU A 12 -5.38 15.84 36.25
CA LEU A 12 -6.45 14.99 35.74
C LEU A 12 -7.04 15.51 34.43
N PHE A 13 -7.27 16.82 34.34
CA PHE A 13 -7.78 17.45 33.12
C PHE A 13 -6.79 17.31 31.95
N VAL A 14 -5.50 17.51 32.19
CA VAL A 14 -4.46 17.35 31.16
C VAL A 14 -4.37 15.90 30.69
N LEU A 15 -4.41 14.93 31.61
CA LEU A 15 -4.41 13.50 31.26
C LEU A 15 -5.65 13.11 30.43
N ALA A 16 -6.83 13.61 30.80
CA ALA A 16 -8.06 13.39 30.04
C ALA A 16 -8.00 14.03 28.64
N ALA A 17 -7.42 15.23 28.52
CA ALA A 17 -7.24 15.91 27.25
C ALA A 17 -6.27 15.14 26.32
N ILE A 18 -5.13 14.70 26.84
CA ILE A 18 -4.15 13.89 26.09
C ILE A 18 -4.76 12.54 25.68
N GLY A 19 -5.47 11.88 26.60
CA GLY A 19 -6.18 10.64 26.31
C GLY A 19 -7.26 10.80 25.23
N GLY A 20 -8.02 11.90 25.28
CA GLY A 20 -9.02 12.25 24.28
C GLY A 20 -8.41 12.50 22.89
N ILE A 21 -7.30 13.22 22.83
CA ILE A 21 -6.57 13.45 21.57
C ILE A 21 -6.00 12.13 21.03
N GLY A 22 -5.40 11.29 21.88
CA GLY A 22 -4.88 9.98 21.47
C GLY A 22 -5.98 9.05 20.95
N TRP A 23 -7.15 9.06 21.59
CA TRP A 23 -8.33 8.32 21.13
C TRP A 23 -8.87 8.86 19.80
N LEU A 24 -8.90 10.18 19.61
CA LEU A 24 -9.36 10.81 18.38
C LEU A 24 -8.40 10.53 17.21
N LEU A 25 -7.09 10.61 17.44
CA LEU A 25 -6.07 10.25 16.45
C LEU A 25 -6.15 8.76 16.08
N LYS A 26 -6.35 7.88 17.07
CA LYS A 26 -6.56 6.45 16.81
C LYS A 26 -7.80 6.20 15.95
N ARG A 27 -8.90 6.91 16.24
CA ARG A 27 -10.17 6.81 15.50
C ARG A 27 -10.06 7.36 14.07
N LEU A 28 -9.39 8.49 13.89
CA LEU A 28 -9.18 9.11 12.56
C LEU A 28 -8.20 8.30 11.70
N GLY A 29 -7.17 7.69 12.30
CA GLY A 29 -6.24 6.81 11.61
C GLY A 29 -6.81 5.42 11.28
N HIS A 30 -7.97 5.05 11.82
CA HIS A 30 -8.68 3.78 11.57
C HIS A 30 -9.89 3.94 10.64
N ALA A 31 -10.05 5.07 9.96
CA ALA A 31 -10.91 5.08 8.78
C ALA A 31 -10.29 4.10 7.78
N GLU A 32 -10.80 2.86 7.75
CA GLU A 32 -10.43 1.85 6.77
C GLU A 32 -10.52 2.51 5.41
N ALA A 33 -9.36 2.67 4.79
CA ALA A 33 -9.26 3.27 3.48
C ALA A 33 -9.88 2.27 2.50
N ALA A 34 -11.19 2.39 2.29
CA ALA A 34 -11.92 1.55 1.36
C ALA A 34 -11.25 1.68 -0.01
N LEU A 35 -10.95 0.55 -0.64
CA LEU A 35 -10.40 0.56 -1.99
C LEU A 35 -11.37 1.31 -2.92
N PRO A 36 -10.86 2.14 -3.85
CA PRO A 36 -11.74 2.72 -4.84
C PRO A 36 -12.41 1.60 -5.63
N THR A 37 -13.65 1.81 -6.04
CA THR A 37 -14.33 0.86 -6.91
C THR A 37 -13.51 0.64 -8.18
N ARG A 38 -13.61 -0.55 -8.79
CA ARG A 38 -12.87 -0.88 -10.03
C ARG A 38 -13.04 0.19 -11.10
N ASP A 39 -14.26 0.70 -11.26
CA ASP A 39 -14.58 1.73 -12.24
C ASP A 39 -13.94 3.08 -11.91
N ALA A 40 -13.95 3.48 -10.64
CA ALA A 40 -13.29 4.71 -10.19
C ALA A 40 -11.77 4.61 -10.35
N ALA A 41 -11.19 3.45 -10.02
CA ALA A 41 -9.77 3.20 -10.20
C ALA A 41 -9.37 3.20 -11.68
N ALA A 42 -10.17 2.57 -12.55
CA ALA A 42 -9.94 2.59 -13.99
C ALA A 42 -10.05 4.00 -14.60
N ALA A 43 -10.99 4.82 -14.10
CA ALA A 43 -11.11 6.22 -14.49
C ALA A 43 -9.86 7.03 -14.11
N LEU A 44 -9.33 6.85 -12.89
CA LEU A 44 -8.08 7.48 -12.45
C LEU A 44 -6.88 7.05 -13.30
N VAL A 45 -6.80 5.77 -13.67
CA VAL A 45 -5.75 5.30 -14.58
C VAL A 45 -5.87 5.99 -15.94
N LYS A 46 -7.07 6.06 -16.51
CA LYS A 46 -7.29 6.75 -17.79
C LYS A 46 -6.92 8.23 -17.73
N GLU A 47 -7.24 8.90 -16.64
CA GLU A 47 -6.88 10.31 -16.42
C GLU A 47 -5.36 10.50 -16.32
N ALA A 48 -4.68 9.63 -15.58
CA ALA A 48 -3.24 9.71 -15.37
C ALA A 48 -2.40 9.31 -16.59
N THR A 49 -2.81 8.28 -17.34
CA THR A 49 -2.04 7.75 -18.47
C THR A 49 -2.59 8.18 -19.83
N GLY A 50 -3.69 8.92 -19.88
CA GLY A 50 -4.36 9.33 -21.12
C GLY A 50 -5.01 8.19 -21.92
N ALA A 51 -5.00 6.96 -21.41
CA ALA A 51 -5.46 5.76 -22.11
C ALA A 51 -6.17 4.80 -21.14
N PRO A 52 -7.21 4.09 -21.58
CA PRO A 52 -7.89 3.11 -20.74
C PRO A 52 -6.93 1.95 -20.37
N PRO A 53 -7.11 1.35 -19.19
CA PRO A 53 -6.34 0.19 -18.78
C PRO A 53 -6.61 -1.02 -19.70
N GLN A 54 -5.64 -1.93 -19.77
CA GLN A 54 -5.66 -3.11 -20.63
C GLN A 54 -5.96 -4.38 -19.83
N GLY A 55 -6.88 -5.20 -20.33
CA GLY A 55 -7.20 -6.49 -19.73
C GLY A 55 -7.88 -6.39 -18.36
N PRO A 56 -8.04 -7.53 -17.66
CA PRO A 56 -8.63 -7.55 -16.33
C PRO A 56 -7.68 -6.95 -15.28
N PRO A 57 -8.20 -6.21 -14.29
CA PRO A 57 -7.41 -5.76 -13.16
C PRO A 57 -6.99 -6.93 -12.28
N PHE A 58 -5.87 -6.77 -11.58
CA PHE A 58 -5.49 -7.66 -10.48
C PHE A 58 -5.86 -6.99 -9.16
N GLU A 59 -6.69 -7.65 -8.36
CA GLU A 59 -7.11 -7.14 -7.05
C GLU A 59 -6.28 -7.75 -5.94
N THR A 60 -5.90 -6.90 -5.00
CA THR A 60 -5.19 -7.26 -3.78
C THR A 60 -5.98 -6.70 -2.61
N GLU A 61 -5.68 -7.11 -1.38
CA GLU A 61 -6.40 -6.63 -0.20
C GLU A 61 -6.26 -5.10 -0.01
N ASN A 62 -5.21 -4.50 -0.56
CA ASN A 62 -4.86 -3.10 -0.33
C ASN A 62 -4.56 -2.29 -1.60
N ALA A 63 -4.80 -2.84 -2.79
CA ALA A 63 -4.61 -2.14 -4.06
C ALA A 63 -5.37 -2.83 -5.22
N VAL A 64 -5.69 -2.06 -6.24
CA VAL A 64 -6.15 -2.54 -7.55
C VAL A 64 -5.08 -2.20 -8.57
N LEU A 65 -4.61 -3.19 -9.31
CA LEU A 65 -3.59 -3.04 -10.33
C LEU A 65 -4.19 -3.15 -11.73
N PHE A 66 -3.75 -2.28 -12.62
CA PHE A 66 -4.17 -2.26 -14.02
C PHE A 66 -2.95 -2.33 -14.93
N ARG A 67 -3.06 -3.09 -16.04
CA ARG A 67 -2.02 -3.09 -17.07
C ARG A 67 -2.19 -1.84 -17.93
N THR A 68 -1.10 -1.21 -18.31
CA THR A 68 -1.07 -0.03 -19.19
C THR A 68 -0.18 -0.32 -20.39
N ARG A 69 -0.14 0.58 -21.38
CA ARG A 69 0.78 0.45 -22.53
C ARG A 69 2.25 0.49 -22.13
N GLU A 70 2.53 1.21 -21.05
CA GLU A 70 3.89 1.49 -20.59
C GLU A 70 4.33 0.57 -19.46
N GLY A 71 3.43 -0.23 -18.89
CA GLY A 71 3.74 -1.09 -17.75
C GLY A 71 2.50 -1.45 -16.94
N ALA A 72 2.52 -1.14 -15.64
CA ALA A 72 1.39 -1.35 -14.75
C ALA A 72 1.11 -0.11 -13.89
N CYS A 73 -0.16 0.11 -13.57
CA CYS A 73 -0.58 1.16 -12.67
C CYS A 73 -1.14 0.54 -11.39
N ILE A 74 -0.66 1.01 -10.24
CA ILE A 74 -1.12 0.59 -8.91
C ILE A 74 -2.01 1.71 -8.35
N VAL A 75 -3.26 1.38 -8.06
CA VAL A 75 -4.21 2.29 -7.40
C VAL A 75 -4.51 1.75 -6.01
N ARG A 76 -4.31 2.57 -4.98
CA ARG A 76 -4.50 2.17 -3.58
C ARG A 76 -5.08 3.30 -2.75
N SER A 77 -5.77 2.97 -1.67
CA SER A 77 -6.24 3.97 -0.71
C SER A 77 -5.28 4.07 0.46
N HIS A 78 -4.95 5.30 0.86
CA HIS A 78 -4.19 5.60 2.07
C HIS A 78 -4.96 6.65 2.87
N GLY A 79 -5.70 6.18 3.89
CA GLY A 79 -6.68 7.00 4.60
C GLY A 79 -7.76 7.54 3.66
N SER A 80 -7.89 8.86 3.62
CA SER A 80 -8.85 9.58 2.76
C SER A 80 -8.37 9.82 1.33
N HIS A 81 -7.16 9.40 0.97
CA HIS A 81 -6.54 9.71 -0.32
C HIS A 81 -6.33 8.47 -1.17
N THR A 82 -6.70 8.56 -2.44
CA THR A 82 -6.34 7.55 -3.44
C THR A 82 -4.99 7.89 -4.03
N HIS A 83 -4.04 6.97 -3.91
CA HIS A 83 -2.73 7.07 -4.52
C HIS A 83 -2.68 6.24 -5.79
N LEU A 84 -2.22 6.87 -6.87
CA LEU A 84 -1.96 6.22 -8.14
C LEU A 84 -0.45 6.23 -8.39
N ARG A 85 0.09 5.08 -8.79
CA ARG A 85 1.51 4.93 -9.15
C ARG A 85 1.64 4.18 -10.46
N ASN A 86 2.19 4.84 -11.47
CA ASN A 86 2.61 4.16 -12.70
C ASN A 86 3.97 3.49 -12.45
N LEU A 87 4.11 2.24 -12.89
CA LEU A 87 5.33 1.45 -12.86
C LEU A 87 5.72 1.16 -14.31
N VAL A 88 6.86 1.72 -14.73
CA VAL A 88 7.43 1.47 -16.06
C VAL A 88 8.60 0.48 -16.02
N PRO A 89 8.96 -0.15 -17.14
CA PRO A 89 10.14 -0.98 -17.25
C PRO A 89 11.37 -0.27 -16.69
N GLY A 90 12.05 -0.91 -15.74
CA GLY A 90 13.24 -0.37 -15.08
C GLY A 90 12.99 0.37 -13.77
N ASP A 91 11.75 0.76 -13.45
CA ASP A 91 11.42 1.35 -12.13
C ASP A 91 11.64 0.37 -10.99
N LEU A 92 11.45 -0.92 -11.25
CA LEU A 92 11.61 -1.96 -10.26
C LEU A 92 13.08 -2.34 -10.11
N ARG A 93 13.60 -2.21 -8.88
CA ARG A 93 14.93 -2.70 -8.51
C ARG A 93 14.89 -4.17 -8.11
N ARG A 94 13.88 -4.57 -7.35
CA ARG A 94 13.72 -5.92 -6.80
C ARG A 94 12.26 -6.15 -6.40
N ALA A 95 11.77 -7.35 -6.59
CA ALA A 95 10.53 -7.82 -5.98
C ALA A 95 10.85 -8.98 -5.04
N ASP A 96 10.25 -8.94 -3.84
CA ASP A 96 10.41 -9.95 -2.81
C ASP A 96 9.00 -10.43 -2.41
N ALA A 97 8.68 -11.68 -2.71
CA ALA A 97 7.45 -12.34 -2.25
C ALA A 97 7.69 -12.97 -0.87
N GLN A 98 6.83 -12.67 0.10
CA GLN A 98 6.90 -13.22 1.45
C GLN A 98 5.50 -13.23 2.09
N ASP A 99 5.05 -14.40 2.57
CA ASP A 99 3.87 -14.58 3.42
C ASP A 99 2.68 -13.65 3.11
N HIS A 100 1.92 -13.98 2.07
CA HIS A 100 0.76 -13.22 1.58
C HIS A 100 1.05 -11.76 1.18
N LYS A 101 2.31 -11.43 0.92
CA LYS A 101 2.73 -10.07 0.54
C LYS A 101 3.75 -10.12 -0.59
N LEU A 102 3.63 -9.14 -1.47
CA LEU A 102 4.64 -8.83 -2.48
C LEU A 102 5.21 -7.45 -2.20
N ARG A 103 6.52 -7.39 -1.95
CA ARG A 103 7.26 -6.14 -1.70
C ARG A 103 8.02 -5.76 -2.96
N LEU A 104 7.63 -4.64 -3.56
CA LEU A 104 8.26 -4.06 -4.74
C LEU A 104 9.21 -2.95 -4.27
N ARG A 105 10.51 -3.14 -4.46
CA ARG A 105 11.52 -2.10 -4.24
C ARG A 105 11.72 -1.31 -5.52
N LEU A 106 11.33 -0.04 -5.49
CA LEU A 106 11.46 0.87 -6.63
C LEU A 106 12.83 1.55 -6.63
N ARG A 107 13.25 2.06 -7.78
CA ARG A 107 14.43 2.91 -7.92
C ARG A 107 14.16 4.37 -7.53
N SER A 108 12.89 4.77 -7.52
CA SER A 108 12.45 6.11 -7.13
C SER A 108 12.56 6.35 -5.63
N PHE A 109 12.86 7.60 -5.25
CA PHE A 109 13.02 8.02 -3.85
C PHE A 109 11.71 8.41 -3.15
N GLU A 110 10.66 8.78 -3.90
CA GLU A 110 9.37 9.18 -3.31
C GLU A 110 8.72 8.04 -2.54
N GLU A 111 8.81 6.83 -3.10
CA GLU A 111 8.34 5.62 -2.46
C GLU A 111 9.23 4.44 -2.84
N PRO A 112 10.31 4.19 -2.08
CA PRO A 112 11.29 3.18 -2.45
C PRO A 112 10.76 1.76 -2.26
N VAL A 113 9.66 1.56 -1.51
CA VAL A 113 9.08 0.25 -1.22
C VAL A 113 7.56 0.31 -1.27
N VAL A 114 6.97 -0.41 -2.22
CA VAL A 114 5.52 -0.65 -2.29
C VAL A 114 5.23 -2.05 -1.77
N THR A 115 4.28 -2.19 -0.84
CA THR A 115 3.88 -3.50 -0.30
C THR A 115 2.43 -3.79 -0.68
N LEU A 116 2.22 -4.89 -1.41
CA LEU A 116 0.93 -5.39 -1.86
C LEU A 116 0.58 -6.64 -1.07
N ARG A 117 -0.65 -6.74 -0.55
CA ARG A 117 -1.12 -7.89 0.24
C ARG A 117 -2.05 -8.75 -0.61
N THR A 118 -1.68 -10.00 -0.83
CA THR A 118 -2.42 -10.91 -1.70
C THR A 118 -2.26 -12.33 -1.21
N GLU A 119 -3.31 -13.14 -1.37
CA GLU A 119 -3.26 -14.56 -1.04
C GLU A 119 -2.23 -15.30 -1.90
N ASP A 120 -2.02 -14.86 -3.15
CA ASP A 120 -1.11 -15.47 -4.12
C ASP A 120 -0.09 -14.44 -4.66
N PRO A 121 1.04 -14.24 -3.95
CA PRO A 121 2.08 -13.30 -4.38
C PRO A 121 2.80 -13.75 -5.65
N GLU A 122 2.77 -15.05 -5.99
CA GLU A 122 3.37 -15.59 -7.21
C GLU A 122 2.52 -15.24 -8.45
N ALA A 123 1.20 -15.38 -8.36
CA ALA A 123 0.29 -14.94 -9.41
C ALA A 123 0.40 -13.43 -9.65
N LEU A 124 0.46 -12.63 -8.58
CA LEU A 124 0.65 -11.18 -8.70
C LEU A 124 1.98 -10.84 -9.38
N SER A 125 3.05 -11.56 -9.05
CA SER A 125 4.34 -11.32 -9.70
C SER A 125 4.36 -11.75 -11.17
N ARG A 126 3.72 -12.87 -11.51
CA ARG A 126 3.56 -13.28 -12.92
C ARG A 126 2.76 -12.24 -13.70
N TRP A 127 1.68 -11.73 -13.11
CA TRP A 127 0.87 -10.67 -13.70
C TRP A 127 1.70 -9.39 -13.95
N LEU A 128 2.58 -9.01 -13.02
CA LEU A 128 3.50 -7.87 -13.19
C LEU A 128 4.58 -8.11 -14.25
N ALA A 129 5.06 -9.35 -14.39
CA ALA A 129 6.01 -9.72 -15.45
C ALA A 129 5.34 -9.65 -16.83
N GLU A 130 4.11 -10.15 -16.96
CA GLU A 130 3.31 -10.01 -18.19
C GLU A 130 2.97 -8.55 -18.52
N ALA A 131 2.84 -7.70 -17.50
CA ALA A 131 2.68 -6.26 -17.68
C ALA A 131 3.99 -5.55 -18.08
N GLY A 132 5.12 -6.26 -18.17
CA GLY A 132 6.41 -5.70 -18.59
C GLY A 132 7.16 -4.95 -17.49
N VAL A 133 6.72 -5.03 -16.23
CA VAL A 133 7.30 -4.28 -15.10
C VAL A 133 8.46 -5.03 -14.45
N VAL A 134 8.38 -6.36 -14.36
CA VAL A 134 9.40 -7.21 -13.72
C VAL A 134 10.27 -7.87 -14.80
N PRO A 135 11.61 -7.74 -14.74
CA PRO A 135 12.50 -8.51 -15.61
C PRO A 135 12.59 -9.96 -15.11
N GLY A 136 11.70 -10.81 -15.60
CA GLY A 136 11.75 -12.27 -15.42
C GLY A 136 11.10 -12.80 -14.13
N PRO A 137 10.99 -14.14 -13.99
CA PRO A 137 10.37 -14.76 -12.82
C PRO A 137 11.14 -14.40 -11.55
N LEU A 138 10.40 -14.21 -10.45
CA LEU A 138 10.99 -14.01 -9.12
C LEU A 138 12.03 -15.12 -8.86
N PRO A 139 13.22 -14.80 -8.34
CA PRO A 139 14.05 -15.85 -7.79
C PRO A 139 13.22 -16.58 -6.73
N GLU A 140 13.16 -17.91 -6.80
CA GLU A 140 12.64 -18.76 -5.74
C GLU A 140 13.29 -18.31 -4.43
N ALA A 141 12.62 -17.44 -3.68
CA ALA A 141 12.92 -17.22 -2.29
C ALA A 141 12.39 -18.47 -1.59
N LEU A 142 13.23 -19.50 -1.67
CA LEU A 142 13.17 -20.77 -0.98
C LEU A 142 12.32 -20.66 0.29
N SER A 143 11.23 -21.41 0.30
CA SER A 143 10.84 -22.37 1.34
C SER A 143 11.96 -22.78 2.32
N GLY A 144 12.51 -21.81 3.05
CA GLY A 144 13.72 -21.94 3.86
C GLY A 144 13.57 -21.29 5.23
N GLY A 145 12.32 -21.23 5.74
CA GLY A 145 12.01 -20.91 7.13
C GLY A 145 11.80 -22.13 8.02
N ALA A 146 12.08 -23.34 7.52
CA ALA A 146 12.10 -24.57 8.31
C ALA A 146 13.52 -25.15 8.29
N ALA A 147 14.10 -25.31 9.48
CA ALA A 147 15.43 -25.85 9.77
C ALA A 147 16.63 -24.93 9.48
N ARG A 148 17.02 -24.13 10.48
CA ARG A 148 18.35 -24.28 11.12
C ARG A 148 18.49 -23.39 12.36
N ARG A 149 18.67 -24.10 13.48
CA ARG A 149 19.27 -23.75 14.79
C ARG A 149 18.43 -22.94 15.76
#